data_AF-A0A9D6Z0P4-F1
#
_entry.id   AF-A0A9D6Z0P4-F1
#
_cell.length_a   1.000
_cell.length_b   1.000
_cell.length_c   1.000
_cell.angle_alpha   90.00
_cell.angle_beta   90.00
_cell.angle_gamma   90.00
#
_symmetry.space_group_name_H-M   'P 1'
#
loop_
_entity.id
_entity.type
_entity.pdbx_description
1 polymer ?
#
loop_
_entity_poly.entity_id
_entity_poly.type
_entity_poly.pdbx_seq_one_letter_code
_entity_poly.pdbx_strand_id
1 'polypeptide(L)'
;MLRAVFRACYARFRYCIFRERNVSRATLEQTHMGGRRITWGRKDEEYLADFYLVSRRSLGHMEWRVFCYHYLLGADWKLCAKRLGLDRGTFFHVVYRLQHRLGRVFKELQPYALFPIDEYFQGRTHNTAEEGGPIKVVPFRKGSLSRRLQVPIRKAA
;
A
#
# COMPACT_ATOMS: atom_id res chain seq x y z
N MET A 1 -19.09 6.60 1.93
CA MET A 1 -17.67 7.01 1.89
C MET A 1 -16.70 5.84 2.12
N LEU A 2 -16.75 5.11 3.24
CA LEU A 2 -15.78 4.02 3.55
C LEU A 2 -15.73 2.87 2.52
N ARG A 3 -16.85 2.56 1.88
CA ARG A 3 -16.90 1.56 0.80
C ARG A 3 -16.12 2.01 -0.45
N ALA A 4 -16.02 3.31 -0.70
CA ALA A 4 -15.22 3.86 -1.79
C ALA A 4 -13.73 3.72 -1.49
N VAL A 5 -13.32 3.94 -0.23
CA VAL A 5 -11.94 3.70 0.24
C VAL A 5 -11.53 2.26 -0.04
N PHE A 6 -12.35 1.28 0.38
CA PHE A 6 -12.09 -0.12 0.07
C PHE A 6 -11.98 -0.38 -1.43
N ARG A 7 -12.88 0.18 -2.26
CA ARG A 7 -12.84 0.00 -3.72
C ARG A 7 -11.56 0.57 -4.33
N ALA A 8 -11.09 1.71 -3.86
CA ALA A 8 -9.82 2.30 -4.29
C ALA A 8 -8.64 1.39 -3.95
N CYS A 9 -8.54 0.95 -2.69
CA CYS A 9 -7.49 0.02 -2.26
C CYS A 9 -7.54 -1.30 -3.03
N TYR A 10 -8.74 -1.85 -3.26
CA TYR A 10 -8.91 -3.09 -4.02
C TYR A 10 -8.56 -2.92 -5.50
N ALA A 11 -8.90 -1.79 -6.12
CA ALA A 11 -8.49 -1.49 -7.49
C ALA A 11 -6.97 -1.46 -7.61
N ARG A 12 -6.29 -0.85 -6.62
CA ARG A 12 -4.82 -0.85 -6.56
C ARG A 12 -4.24 -2.24 -6.33
N PHE A 13 -4.83 -3.03 -5.44
CA PHE A 13 -4.45 -4.42 -5.21
C PHE A 13 -4.55 -5.26 -6.49
N ARG A 14 -5.65 -5.13 -7.26
CA ARG A 14 -5.79 -5.81 -8.55
C ARG A 14 -4.73 -5.35 -9.55
N TYR A 15 -4.45 -4.06 -9.62
CA TYR A 15 -3.38 -3.53 -10.46
C TYR A 15 -2.02 -4.18 -10.12
N CYS A 16 -1.70 -4.28 -8.83
CA CYS A 16 -0.46 -4.91 -8.37
C CYS A 16 -0.39 -6.41 -8.69
N ILE A 17 -1.52 -7.15 -8.63
CA ILE A 17 -1.55 -8.58 -9.01
C ILE A 17 -1.37 -8.79 -10.51
N PHE A 18 -2.05 -7.98 -11.33
CA PHE A 18 -1.96 -8.13 -12.79
C PHE A 18 -0.62 -7.67 -13.35
N ARG A 19 0.15 -6.89 -12.59
CA ARG A 19 1.53 -6.55 -12.94
C ARG A 19 2.40 -7.81 -12.80
N GLU A 20 3.00 -8.27 -13.90
CA GLU A 20 3.67 -9.57 -13.99
C GLU A 20 4.76 -9.80 -12.93
N ARG A 21 4.88 -11.06 -12.53
CA ARG A 21 5.60 -11.63 -11.37
C ARG A 21 7.11 -11.36 -11.28
N ASN A 22 7.70 -10.71 -12.29
CA ASN A 22 9.16 -10.50 -12.41
C ASN A 22 9.62 -9.03 -12.31
N VAL A 23 8.73 -8.04 -12.17
CA VAL A 23 9.09 -6.62 -12.46
C VAL A 23 8.47 -5.58 -11.52
N SER A 24 8.35 -5.82 -10.21
CA SER A 24 8.46 -4.66 -9.33
C SER A 24 9.92 -4.25 -9.31
N ARG A 25 10.19 -3.12 -9.96
CA ARG A 25 11.48 -2.45 -9.85
C ARG A 25 11.72 -2.17 -8.38
N ALA A 26 12.83 -2.67 -7.84
CA ALA A 26 13.27 -2.26 -6.52
C ALA A 26 13.44 -0.75 -6.55
N THR A 27 12.66 -0.04 -5.74
CA THR A 27 12.71 1.42 -5.66
C THR A 27 13.50 1.78 -4.42
N LEU A 28 14.34 2.79 -4.60
CA LEU A 28 15.16 3.32 -3.55
C LEU A 28 14.34 4.39 -2.83
N GLU A 29 13.95 4.10 -1.59
CA GLU A 29 13.01 4.90 -0.80
C GLU A 29 13.71 5.47 0.42
N GLN A 30 13.30 6.67 0.85
CA GLN A 30 13.78 7.28 2.07
C GLN A 30 12.81 6.95 3.22
N THR A 31 13.30 6.32 4.28
CA THR A 31 12.45 5.92 5.41
C THR A 31 11.79 7.12 6.11
N HIS A 32 10.50 7.00 6.46
CA HIS A 32 9.64 8.09 6.96
C HIS A 32 9.86 8.54 8.40
N MET A 33 10.99 8.22 9.03
CA MET A 33 11.21 8.54 10.46
C MET A 33 12.67 8.96 10.69
N GLY A 34 12.98 10.24 10.46
CA GLY A 34 14.13 10.97 11.04
C GLY A 34 15.55 10.55 10.63
N GLY A 35 15.77 9.31 10.18
CA GLY A 35 17.01 8.86 9.59
C GLY A 35 16.92 9.04 8.09
N ARG A 36 17.85 9.77 7.48
CA ARG A 36 18.10 9.81 6.02
C ARG A 36 18.55 8.44 5.48
N ARG A 37 17.89 7.36 5.93
CA ARG A 37 18.24 5.98 5.61
C ARG A 37 17.49 5.64 4.34
N ILE A 38 18.30 5.39 3.32
CA ILE A 38 17.85 4.97 2.02
C ILE A 38 17.72 3.45 2.06
N THR A 39 16.55 2.93 1.76
CA THR A 39 16.26 1.49 1.76
C THR A 39 15.71 1.06 0.42
N TRP A 40 16.13 -0.11 -0.04
CA TRP A 40 15.55 -0.75 -1.21
C TRP A 40 14.26 -1.47 -0.81
N GLY A 41 13.15 -1.10 -1.42
CA GLY A 41 11.84 -1.69 -1.16
C GLY A 41 11.15 -2.15 -2.44
N ARG A 42 10.16 -3.03 -2.27
CA ARG A 42 9.28 -3.52 -3.34
C ARG A 42 7.84 -3.17 -2.95
N LYS A 43 7.49 -1.90 -3.12
CA LYS A 43 6.23 -1.30 -2.63
C LYS A 43 4.96 -2.01 -3.09
N ASP A 44 4.97 -2.58 -4.29
CA ASP A 44 3.82 -3.33 -4.78
C ASP A 44 3.60 -4.62 -4.00
N GLU A 45 4.66 -5.39 -3.75
CA GLU A 45 4.63 -6.61 -2.95
C GLU A 45 4.35 -6.32 -1.48
N GLU A 46 4.96 -5.26 -0.94
CA GLU A 46 4.67 -4.76 0.40
C GLU A 46 3.18 -4.41 0.54
N TYR A 47 2.61 -3.70 -0.44
CA TYR A 47 1.20 -3.36 -0.45
C TYR A 47 0.29 -4.59 -0.52
N LEU A 48 0.64 -5.58 -1.36
CA LEU A 48 -0.10 -6.84 -1.46
C LEU A 48 -0.08 -7.59 -0.12
N ALA A 49 1.09 -7.68 0.51
CA ALA A 49 1.27 -8.33 1.80
C ALA A 49 0.49 -7.63 2.91
N ASP A 50 0.58 -6.31 3.00
CA ASP A 50 -0.13 -5.50 3.99
C ASP A 50 -1.64 -5.60 3.80
N PHE A 51 -2.12 -5.46 2.57
CA PHE A 51 -3.54 -5.59 2.25
C PHE A 51 -4.09 -6.96 2.67
N TYR A 52 -3.36 -8.04 2.37
CA TYR A 52 -3.74 -9.39 2.76
C TYR A 52 -3.72 -9.57 4.29
N LEU A 53 -2.62 -9.18 4.95
CA LEU A 53 -2.40 -9.36 6.39
C LEU A 53 -3.44 -8.59 7.21
N VAL A 54 -3.69 -7.32 6.87
CA VAL A 54 -4.68 -6.47 7.53
C VAL A 54 -6.09 -7.03 7.33
N SER A 55 -6.42 -7.45 6.11
CA SER A 55 -7.73 -8.05 5.82
C SER A 55 -7.93 -9.33 6.63
N ARG A 56 -6.88 -10.16 6.78
CA ARG A 56 -6.96 -11.40 7.55
C ARG A 56 -7.20 -11.16 9.03
N ARG A 57 -6.56 -10.15 9.61
CA ARG A 57 -6.66 -9.83 11.06
C ARG A 57 -7.98 -9.15 11.42
N SER A 58 -8.54 -8.36 10.51
CA SER A 58 -9.72 -7.55 10.78
C SER A 58 -11.05 -8.27 10.55
N LEU A 59 -11.07 -9.28 9.68
CA LEU A 59 -12.29 -9.99 9.31
C LEU A 59 -12.58 -11.21 10.20
N GLY A 60 -13.86 -11.43 10.49
CA GLY A 60 -14.32 -12.66 11.16
C GLY A 60 -14.22 -13.88 10.24
N HIS A 61 -14.43 -15.08 10.78
CA HIS A 61 -14.26 -16.34 10.02
C HIS A 61 -15.12 -16.41 8.74
N MET A 62 -16.42 -16.10 8.84
CA MET A 62 -17.32 -16.11 7.67
C MET A 62 -17.03 -14.97 6.69
N GLU A 63 -16.76 -13.77 7.19
CA GLU A 63 -16.38 -12.61 6.38
C GLU A 63 -15.11 -12.90 5.57
N TRP A 64 -14.12 -13.54 6.20
CA TRP A 64 -12.88 -13.95 5.57
C TRP A 64 -13.09 -14.99 4.46
N ARG A 65 -13.97 -15.98 4.67
CA ARG A 65 -14.26 -16.97 3.60
C ARG A 65 -14.90 -16.30 2.39
N VAL A 66 -15.87 -15.42 2.61
CA VAL A 66 -16.47 -14.62 1.52
C VAL A 66 -15.41 -13.76 0.84
N PHE A 67 -14.51 -13.14 1.61
CA PHE A 67 -13.41 -12.35 1.08
C PHE A 67 -12.50 -13.17 0.15
N CYS A 68 -12.06 -14.34 0.59
CA CYS A 68 -11.19 -15.21 -0.19
C CYS A 68 -11.82 -15.62 -1.51
N TYR A 69 -13.06 -16.11 -1.49
CA TYR A 69 -13.71 -16.58 -2.71
C TYR A 69 -14.02 -15.44 -3.67
N HIS A 70 -14.53 -14.30 -3.17
CA HIS A 70 -14.98 -13.24 -4.05
C HIS A 70 -13.86 -12.29 -4.51
N TYR A 71 -12.97 -11.87 -3.60
CA TYR A 71 -11.95 -10.85 -3.91
C TYR A 71 -10.57 -11.43 -4.23
N LEU A 72 -10.13 -12.48 -3.54
CA LEU A 72 -8.81 -13.07 -3.81
C LEU A 72 -8.85 -14.03 -5.00
N LEU A 73 -9.86 -14.90 -5.07
CA LEU A 73 -10.05 -15.86 -6.16
C LEU A 73 -10.85 -15.28 -7.34
N GLY A 74 -11.58 -14.18 -7.14
CA GLY A 74 -12.36 -13.54 -8.19
C GLY A 74 -13.62 -14.31 -8.60
N ALA A 75 -14.14 -15.20 -7.75
CA ALA A 75 -15.32 -16.00 -8.09
C ALA A 75 -16.61 -15.17 -8.10
N ASP A 76 -17.53 -15.55 -8.99
CA ASP A 76 -18.87 -14.98 -9.06
C ASP A 76 -19.66 -15.23 -7.77
N TRP A 77 -20.52 -14.28 -7.43
CA TRP A 77 -21.35 -14.35 -6.23
C TRP A 77 -22.21 -15.61 -6.17
N LYS A 78 -22.68 -16.12 -7.32
CA LYS A 78 -23.47 -17.36 -7.41
C LYS A 78 -22.66 -18.58 -6.96
N LEU A 79 -21.40 -18.65 -7.36
CA LEU A 79 -20.51 -19.77 -7.02
C LEU A 79 -20.10 -19.69 -5.55
N CYS A 80 -19.82 -18.48 -5.06
CA CYS A 80 -19.57 -18.23 -3.63
C CYS A 80 -20.78 -18.62 -2.78
N ALA A 81 -21.98 -18.18 -3.16
CA ALA A 81 -23.24 -18.48 -2.48
C ALA A 81 -23.48 -19.99 -2.40
N LYS A 82 -23.33 -20.72 -3.52
CA LYS A 82 -23.47 -22.18 -3.57
C LYS A 82 -22.45 -22.89 -2.69
N ARG A 83 -21.19 -22.44 -2.70
CA ARG A 83 -20.10 -23.08 -1.94
C ARG A 83 -20.17 -22.80 -0.43
N LEU A 84 -20.68 -21.64 -0.04
CA LEU A 84 -20.79 -21.23 1.37
C LEU A 84 -22.17 -21.50 1.98
N GLY A 85 -23.15 -21.94 1.17
CA GLY A 85 -24.53 -22.13 1.61
C GLY A 85 -25.21 -20.83 2.01
N LEU A 86 -24.94 -19.73 1.27
CA LEU A 86 -25.48 -18.40 1.57
C LEU A 86 -26.54 -18.00 0.56
N ASP A 87 -27.62 -17.38 1.05
CA ASP A 87 -28.60 -16.73 0.19
C ASP A 87 -28.04 -15.46 -0.46
N ARG A 88 -28.66 -15.05 -1.57
CA ARG A 88 -28.29 -13.82 -2.29
C ARG A 88 -28.26 -12.61 -1.36
N GLY A 89 -29.31 -12.40 -0.56
CA GLY A 89 -29.41 -11.27 0.37
C GLY A 89 -28.29 -11.30 1.41
N THR A 90 -28.13 -12.43 2.09
CA THR A 90 -27.09 -12.64 3.10
C THR A 90 -25.69 -12.41 2.55
N PHE A 91 -25.40 -12.90 1.34
CA PHE A 91 -24.11 -12.67 0.68
C PHE A 91 -23.82 -11.17 0.50
N PHE A 92 -24.75 -10.41 -0.08
CA PHE A 92 -24.55 -8.98 -0.28
C PHE A 92 -24.45 -8.21 1.05
N HIS A 93 -25.21 -8.58 2.08
CA HIS A 93 -25.06 -8.00 3.41
C HIS A 93 -23.67 -8.23 4.00
N VAL A 94 -23.12 -9.45 3.88
CA VAL A 94 -21.76 -9.76 4.32
C VAL A 94 -20.74 -8.93 3.53
N VAL A 95 -20.90 -8.83 2.20
CA VAL A 95 -20.02 -8.00 1.36
C VAL A 95 -20.07 -6.53 1.78
N TYR A 96 -21.25 -5.98 2.07
CA TYR A 96 -21.40 -4.59 2.49
C TYR A 96 -20.74 -4.33 3.85
N ARG A 97 -20.93 -5.24 4.81
CA ARG A 97 -20.27 -5.18 6.13
C ARG A 97 -18.75 -5.25 6.00
N LEU A 98 -18.27 -6.17 5.17
CA LEU A 98 -16.85 -6.35 4.90
C LEU A 98 -16.22 -5.08 4.31
N GLN A 99 -16.82 -4.52 3.26
CA GLN A 99 -16.30 -3.31 2.61
C GLN A 99 -16.25 -2.14 3.61
N HIS A 100 -17.26 -2.01 4.45
CA HIS A 100 -17.32 -0.97 5.46
C HIS A 100 -16.24 -1.14 6.53
N ARG A 101 -16.07 -2.37 7.05
CA ARG A 101 -15.09 -2.70 8.08
C ARG A 101 -13.66 -2.50 7.58
N LEU A 102 -13.33 -3.05 6.42
CA LEU A 102 -12.01 -2.89 5.81
C LEU A 102 -11.73 -1.44 5.44
N GLY A 103 -12.71 -0.73 4.86
CA GLY A 103 -12.55 0.69 4.54
C GLY A 103 -12.24 1.56 5.77
N ARG A 104 -12.80 1.22 6.93
CA ARG A 104 -12.47 1.88 8.20
C ARG A 104 -11.04 1.55 8.64
N VAL A 105 -10.69 0.26 8.69
CA VAL A 105 -9.38 -0.21 9.14
C VAL A 105 -8.26 0.35 8.26
N PHE A 106 -8.42 0.34 6.94
CA PHE A 106 -7.40 0.85 6.01
C PHE A 106 -7.08 2.34 6.20
N LYS A 107 -8.06 3.11 6.67
CA LYS A 107 -7.90 4.54 6.97
C LYS A 107 -7.33 4.78 8.38
N GLU A 108 -7.74 3.97 9.36
CA GLU A 108 -7.38 4.18 10.78
C GLU A 108 -6.03 3.55 11.18
N LEU A 109 -5.44 2.70 10.34
CA LEU A 109 -4.14 2.08 10.58
C LEU A 109 -3.05 3.13 10.86
N GLN A 110 -2.36 2.97 11.98
CA GLN A 110 -1.16 3.72 12.35
C GLN A 110 -0.07 2.72 12.75
N PRO A 111 1.21 2.97 12.44
CA PRO A 111 1.75 4.19 11.81
C PRO A 111 1.63 4.22 10.27
N TYR A 112 1.34 3.10 9.61
CA TYR A 112 1.26 3.02 8.14
C TYR A 112 -0.17 2.74 7.67
N ALA A 113 -0.88 3.79 7.24
CA ALA A 113 -2.21 3.66 6.69
C ALA A 113 -2.16 3.15 5.23
N LEU A 114 -3.12 2.31 4.84
CA LEU A 114 -3.25 1.82 3.45
C LEU A 114 -3.98 2.83 2.55
N PHE A 115 -4.71 3.77 3.15
CA PHE A 115 -5.40 4.85 2.46
C PHE A 115 -5.08 6.18 3.16
N PRO A 116 -4.72 7.25 2.43
CA PRO A 116 -4.67 7.39 0.97
C PRO A 116 -3.60 6.55 0.26
N ILE A 117 -3.87 6.12 -0.98
CA ILE A 117 -2.93 5.28 -1.75
C ILE A 117 -1.65 6.05 -2.06
N ASP A 118 -1.76 7.32 -2.42
CA ASP A 118 -0.61 8.17 -2.77
C ASP A 118 0.38 8.26 -1.61
N GLU A 119 -0.13 8.39 -0.38
CA GLU A 119 0.67 8.47 0.84
C GLU A 119 1.43 7.16 1.14
N TYR A 120 0.84 6.00 0.84
CA TYR A 120 1.51 4.71 1.03
C TYR A 120 2.68 4.50 0.06
N PHE A 121 2.48 4.86 -1.21
CA PHE A 121 3.46 4.61 -2.28
C PHE A 121 4.53 5.70 -2.40
N GLN A 122 4.16 6.97 -2.27
CA GLN A 122 5.09 8.10 -2.35
C GLN A 122 5.70 8.45 -1.00
N GLY A 123 5.11 7.90 0.06
CA GLY A 123 5.57 8.10 1.41
C GLY A 123 5.09 9.40 2.04
N ARG A 124 5.00 9.42 3.38
CA ARG A 124 4.65 10.64 4.12
C ARG A 124 5.77 11.68 3.96
N THR A 125 5.49 12.74 3.21
CA THR A 125 6.27 13.99 3.24
C THR A 125 5.92 14.86 4.45
N HIS A 126 5.15 14.36 5.41
CA HIS A 126 5.08 14.96 6.73
C HIS A 126 6.48 14.86 7.35
N ASN A 127 7.32 15.82 6.99
CA ASN A 127 8.20 16.41 7.96
C ASN A 127 7.26 16.81 9.08
N THR A 128 7.26 16.08 10.19
CA THR A 128 6.95 16.67 11.48
C THR A 128 8.05 17.71 11.71
N ALA A 129 8.07 18.77 10.91
CA ALA A 129 8.65 20.02 11.33
C ALA A 129 7.75 20.36 12.52
N GLU A 130 8.29 20.20 13.72
CA GLU A 130 7.66 20.70 14.93
C GLU A 130 7.09 22.07 14.59
N GLU A 131 5.77 22.25 14.75
CA GLU A 131 5.10 23.52 14.47
C GLU A 131 5.70 24.57 15.41
N GLY A 132 6.76 25.27 14.95
CA GLY A 132 7.57 26.19 15.76
C GLY A 132 9.09 25.98 15.70
N GLY A 133 9.58 24.87 15.12
CA GLY A 133 11.02 24.68 14.90
C GLY A 133 11.54 25.65 13.82
N PRO A 134 12.71 26.31 14.02
CA PRO A 134 13.23 27.23 13.01
C PRO A 134 13.40 26.48 11.70
N ILE A 135 12.82 27.00 10.62
CA ILE A 135 12.99 26.48 9.27
C ILE A 135 14.51 26.51 8.99
N LYS A 136 15.18 25.36 9.13
CA LYS A 136 16.57 25.20 8.72
C LYS A 136 16.58 25.15 7.19
N VAL A 137 16.51 26.31 6.56
CA VAL A 137 16.76 26.48 5.14
C VAL A 137 18.21 26.07 4.91
N VAL A 138 18.42 24.83 4.47
CA VAL A 138 19.76 24.40 4.06
C VAL A 138 20.06 25.15 2.77
N PRO A 139 21.13 25.94 2.69
CA PRO A 139 21.42 26.71 1.49
C PRO A 139 21.56 25.76 0.31
N PHE A 140 20.86 26.05 -0.77
CA PHE A 140 21.02 25.36 -2.05
C PHE A 140 22.47 25.53 -2.49
N ARG A 141 23.29 24.48 -2.32
CA ARG A 141 24.71 24.52 -2.62
C ARG A 141 24.89 24.64 -4.13
N LYS A 142 25.20 25.83 -4.63
CA LYS A 142 25.51 26.07 -6.05
C LYS A 142 26.74 25.23 -6.46
N GLY A 143 26.58 24.41 -7.50
CA GLY A 143 27.66 23.67 -8.15
C GLY A 143 27.27 22.24 -8.55
N SER A 144 27.61 21.84 -9.78
CA SER A 144 27.39 20.47 -10.27
C SER A 144 28.19 19.45 -9.45
N LEU A 145 27.55 18.35 -9.02
CA LEU A 145 28.18 17.21 -8.37
C LEU A 145 29.32 16.61 -9.22
N SER A 146 29.22 16.71 -10.55
CA SER A 146 30.25 16.23 -11.49
C SER A 146 31.59 16.95 -11.34
N ARG A 147 31.60 18.19 -10.83
CA ARG A 147 32.83 18.98 -10.67
C ARG A 147 33.65 18.59 -9.45
N ARG A 148 33.08 17.80 -8.52
CA ARG A 148 33.71 17.41 -7.25
C ARG A 148 34.10 15.94 -7.20
N LEU A 149 33.43 15.09 -7.98
CA LEU A 149 33.81 13.70 -8.11
C LEU A 149 35.00 13.60 -9.08
N GLN A 150 36.22 13.63 -8.55
CA GLN A 150 37.38 13.06 -9.25
C GLN A 150 37.22 11.54 -9.24
N VAL A 151 36.36 11.03 -10.12
CA VAL A 151 36.32 9.60 -10.41
C VAL A 151 37.61 9.24 -11.15
N PRO A 152 38.48 8.38 -10.62
CA PRO A 152 39.64 7.93 -11.35
C PRO A 152 39.16 7.13 -12.57
N ILE A 153 39.24 7.74 -13.74
CA ILE A 153 38.96 7.08 -15.01
C ILE A 153 40.10 6.08 -15.22
N ARG A 154 39.87 4.80 -14.86
CA ARG A 154 40.72 3.72 -15.36
C ARG A 154 40.46 3.60 -16.85
N LYS A 155 41.37 4.13 -17.67
CA LYS A 155 41.41 3.81 -19.10
C LYS A 155 41.70 2.32 -19.23
N ALA A 156 40.77 1.56 -19.78
CA ALA A 156 41.06 0.20 -20.23
C ALA A 156 42.06 0.31 -21.39
N ALA A 157 43.17 -0.41 -21.25
CA ALA A 157 44.17 -0.62 -22.30
C ALA A 157 43.75 -1.79 -23.20
#